data_AF-A0A559V804-F1
#
_entry.id   AF-A0A559V804-F1
#
_cell.length_a   1.000
_cell.length_b   1.000
_cell.length_c   1.000
_cell.angle_alpha   90.00
_cell.angle_beta   90.00
_cell.angle_gamma   90.00
#
_symmetry.space_group_name_H-M   'P 1'
#
loop_
_entity.id
_entity.type
_entity.pdbx_description
1 polymer ?
#
loop_
_entity_poly.entity_id
_entity_poly.type
_entity_poly.pdbx_seq_one_letter_code
_entity_poly.pdbx_strand_id
1 'polypeptide(L)'
;MNASEWQRFLADPHFLGEFYAASPPTLDECELFYVHVDEREDSVTLGFDTRCLPSHPDPEWHEKPYNRFEFHLLFSGVVDFQVGKWTDVEAREVNVRATPGT
;
A
#
# COMPACT_ATOMS: atom_id res chain seq x y z
N MET A 1 -2.99 -5.02 14.34
CA MET A 1 -3.04 -5.58 12.97
C MET A 1 -1.71 -5.29 12.29
N ASN A 2 -1.10 -6.24 11.58
CA ASN A 2 0.23 -6.03 10.98
C ASN A 2 0.09 -5.50 9.54
N ALA A 3 0.78 -4.41 9.23
CA ALA A 3 0.84 -3.81 7.90
C ALA A 3 1.41 -4.77 6.82
N SER A 4 2.14 -5.83 7.22
CA SER A 4 2.62 -6.88 6.32
C SER A 4 1.52 -7.70 5.63
N GLU A 5 0.27 -7.65 6.11
CA GLU A 5 -0.87 -8.38 5.52
C GLU A 5 -1.79 -7.48 4.67
N TRP A 6 -1.28 -6.36 4.16
CA TRP A 6 -2.07 -5.33 3.47
C TRP A 6 -2.97 -5.85 2.33
N GLN A 7 -2.54 -6.93 1.67
CA GLN A 7 -3.26 -7.58 0.57
C GLN A 7 -4.66 -8.05 0.97
N ARG A 8 -4.88 -8.35 2.26
CA ARG A 8 -6.18 -8.75 2.80
C ARG A 8 -7.20 -7.60 2.78
N PHE A 9 -6.75 -6.36 2.60
CA PHE A 9 -7.60 -5.18 2.48
C PHE A 9 -7.96 -4.83 1.03
N LEU A 10 -7.39 -5.53 0.05
CA LEU A 10 -7.82 -5.38 -1.34
C LEU A 10 -9.23 -5.95 -1.50
N ALA A 11 -10.01 -5.32 -2.37
CA ALA A 11 -11.34 -5.83 -2.74
C ALA A 11 -11.28 -7.26 -3.29
N ASP A 12 -10.16 -7.61 -3.93
CA ASP A 12 -9.80 -8.97 -4.32
C ASP A 12 -8.36 -9.28 -3.88
N PRO A 13 -8.17 -10.03 -2.78
CA PRO A 13 -6.84 -10.43 -2.30
C PRO A 13 -6.10 -11.40 -3.24
N HIS A 14 -6.82 -12.10 -4.12
CA HIS A 14 -6.22 -13.08 -5.04
C HIS A 14 -5.71 -12.43 -6.32
N PHE A 15 -6.25 -11.27 -6.70
CA PHE A 15 -5.90 -10.53 -7.90
C PHE A 15 -4.38 -10.38 -8.08
N LEU A 16 -3.67 -9.95 -7.04
CA LEU A 16 -2.20 -9.80 -7.12
C LEU A 16 -1.45 -11.13 -7.17
N GLY A 17 -2.02 -12.20 -6.58
CA GLY A 17 -1.40 -13.52 -6.56
C GLY A 17 -1.16 -14.07 -7.97
N GLU A 18 -2.05 -13.77 -8.91
CA GLU A 18 -1.91 -14.18 -10.31
C GLU A 18 -0.69 -13.55 -10.99
N PHE A 19 -0.43 -12.27 -10.71
CA PHE A 19 0.69 -11.54 -11.30
C PHE A 19 2.03 -11.79 -10.60
N TYR A 20 2.01 -12.18 -9.32
CA TYR A 20 3.20 -12.33 -8.48
C TYR A 20 3.51 -13.77 -8.05
N ALA A 21 3.00 -14.78 -8.77
CA ALA A 21 3.23 -16.19 -8.44
C ALA A 21 2.87 -16.56 -6.98
N ALA A 22 1.78 -15.98 -6.46
CA ALA A 22 1.37 -16.06 -5.06
C ALA A 22 2.37 -15.50 -4.03
N SER A 23 3.37 -14.72 -4.47
CA SER A 23 4.33 -14.00 -3.62
C SER A 23 4.35 -12.49 -3.92
N PRO A 24 3.23 -11.78 -3.76
CA PRO A 24 3.16 -10.32 -3.86
C PRO A 24 4.07 -9.61 -2.85
N PRO A 25 4.51 -8.36 -3.14
CA PRO A 25 5.41 -7.62 -2.28
C PRO A 25 4.79 -7.32 -0.91
N THR A 26 5.65 -7.35 0.09
CA THR A 26 5.36 -6.86 1.44
C THR A 26 5.27 -5.34 1.44
N LEU A 27 4.66 -4.74 2.47
CA LEU A 27 4.44 -3.29 2.49
C LEU A 27 5.76 -2.49 2.56
N ASP A 28 6.80 -3.06 3.16
CA ASP A 28 8.15 -2.48 3.21
C ASP A 28 8.90 -2.53 1.87
N GLU A 29 8.46 -3.40 0.96
CA GLU A 29 8.93 -3.41 -0.43
C GLU A 29 8.17 -2.39 -1.29
N CYS A 30 7.01 -1.90 -0.82
CA CYS A 30 6.23 -0.87 -1.49
C CYS A 30 6.68 0.56 -1.14
N GLU A 31 6.46 1.49 -2.05
CA GLU A 31 6.67 2.94 -1.85
C GLU A 31 5.39 3.62 -1.44
N LEU A 32 5.37 4.29 -0.29
CA LEU A 32 4.33 5.27 0.01
C LEU A 32 4.56 6.52 -0.86
N PHE A 33 3.66 6.78 -1.81
CA PHE A 33 3.72 7.96 -2.68
C PHE A 33 2.63 9.00 -2.36
N TYR A 34 1.61 8.62 -1.59
CA TYR A 34 0.46 9.49 -1.30
C TYR A 34 -0.04 9.31 0.12
N VAL A 35 -0.35 10.43 0.78
CA VAL A 35 -1.07 10.46 2.07
C VAL A 35 -2.10 11.55 2.00
N HIS A 36 -3.33 11.21 2.39
CA HIS A 36 -4.42 12.16 2.54
C HIS A 36 -5.09 11.91 3.87
N VAL A 37 -5.07 12.93 4.74
CA VAL A 37 -5.82 12.96 5.99
C VAL A 37 -7.11 13.73 5.73
N ASP A 38 -8.25 13.06 5.86
CA ASP A 38 -9.56 13.69 5.82
C ASP A 38 -10.10 13.80 7.25
N GLU A 39 -9.91 14.99 7.83
CA GLU A 39 -10.38 15.32 9.18
C GLU A 39 -11.91 15.44 9.29
N ARG A 40 -12.66 15.43 8.17
CA ARG A 40 -14.13 15.50 8.21
C ARG A 40 -14.76 14.15 8.43
N GLU A 41 -14.12 13.10 7.92
CA GLU A 41 -14.59 11.72 8.00
C GLU A 41 -13.76 10.86 8.96
N ASP A 42 -12.86 11.47 9.73
CA ASP A 42 -11.87 10.80 10.58
C ASP A 42 -11.17 9.67 9.81
N SER A 43 -10.67 9.99 8.62
CA SER A 43 -10.12 8.98 7.71
C SER A 43 -8.74 9.35 7.17
N VAL A 44 -7.97 8.32 6.84
CA VAL A 44 -6.65 8.47 6.21
C VAL A 44 -6.56 7.54 5.02
N THR A 45 -6.19 8.09 3.87
CA THR A 45 -5.88 7.32 2.67
C THR A 45 -4.37 7.31 2.43
N LEU A 46 -3.81 6.13 2.24
CA LEU A 46 -2.40 5.92 1.91
C LEU A 46 -2.29 5.27 0.52
N GLY A 47 -1.47 5.83 -0.37
CA GLY A 47 -1.24 5.29 -1.71
C GLY A 47 0.17 4.70 -1.83
N PHE A 48 0.23 3.47 -2.34
CA PHE A 48 1.45 2.67 -2.45
C PHE A 48 1.73 2.20 -3.87
N ASP A 49 3.01 2.15 -4.24
CA ASP A 49 3.52 1.58 -5.49
C ASP A 49 4.39 0.35 -5.16
N THR A 50 4.17 -0.78 -5.84
CA THR A 50 4.92 -2.01 -5.60
C THR A 50 6.41 -1.92 -5.94
N ARG A 51 6.84 -0.97 -6.78
CA ARG A 51 8.21 -0.78 -7.32
C ARG A 51 8.84 -1.98 -8.04
N CYS A 52 8.35 -3.20 -7.83
CA CYS A 52 8.74 -4.40 -8.52
C CYS A 52 7.79 -4.68 -9.70
N LEU A 53 8.38 -5.22 -10.77
CA LEU A 53 7.60 -5.78 -11.87
C LEU A 53 6.99 -7.11 -11.42
N PRO A 54 5.75 -7.42 -11.82
CA PRO A 54 5.18 -8.72 -11.57
C PRO A 54 5.99 -9.82 -12.24
N SER A 55 6.09 -10.98 -11.60
CA SER A 55 6.77 -12.16 -12.16
C SER A 55 5.99 -12.82 -13.30
N HIS A 56 4.67 -12.61 -13.35
CA HIS A 56 3.75 -13.07 -14.38
C HIS A 56 2.90 -11.89 -14.87
N PRO A 57 3.52 -10.90 -15.54
CA PRO A 57 2.76 -9.78 -16.09
C PRO A 57 1.86 -10.29 -17.21
N ASP A 58 0.72 -9.61 -17.41
CA ASP A 58 -0.15 -9.90 -18.54
C ASP A 58 0.67 -9.81 -19.86
N PRO A 59 0.51 -10.74 -20.80
CA PRO A 59 1.14 -10.66 -22.12
C PRO A 59 1.04 -9.27 -22.77
N GLU A 60 -0.08 -8.56 -22.61
CA GLU A 60 -0.29 -7.21 -23.17
C GLU A 60 0.62 -6.13 -22.56
N TRP A 61 1.28 -6.42 -21.44
CA TRP A 61 2.13 -5.48 -20.72
C TRP A 61 3.60 -5.54 -21.15
N HIS A 62 3.99 -6.58 -21.90
CA HIS A 62 5.39 -6.79 -22.29
C HIS A 62 5.95 -5.67 -23.19
N GLU A 63 5.09 -4.98 -23.93
CA GLU A 63 5.47 -3.84 -24.79
C GLU A 63 5.36 -2.49 -24.07
N LYS A 64 4.87 -2.46 -22.82
CA LYS A 64 4.69 -1.24 -22.04
C LYS A 64 5.90 -1.01 -21.13
N PRO A 65 6.47 0.22 -21.12
CA PRO A 65 7.69 0.52 -20.37
C PRO A 65 7.52 0.55 -18.84
N TYR A 66 6.29 0.63 -18.32
CA TYR A 66 6.00 0.79 -16.89
C TYR A 66 4.81 -0.08 -16.47
N ASN A 67 5.07 -1.16 -15.74
CA ASN A 67 4.06 -2.12 -15.30
C ASN A 67 4.17 -2.38 -13.79
N ARG A 68 4.11 -1.31 -13.01
CA ARG A 68 4.06 -1.38 -11.54
C ARG A 68 2.61 -1.28 -11.07
N PHE A 69 2.29 -1.89 -9.94
CA PHE A 69 0.96 -1.81 -9.37
C PHE A 69 0.90 -0.69 -8.35
N GLU A 70 -0.06 0.22 -8.55
CA GLU A 70 -0.41 1.27 -7.60
C GLU A 70 -1.73 0.89 -6.91
N PHE A 71 -1.79 1.03 -5.59
CA PHE A 71 -2.99 0.74 -4.80
C PHE A 71 -3.16 1.74 -3.66
N HIS A 72 -4.39 1.87 -3.16
CA HIS A 72 -4.73 2.77 -2.06
C HIS A 72 -5.36 1.98 -0.91
N LEU A 73 -5.00 2.33 0.33
CA LEU A 73 -5.61 1.81 1.55
C LEU A 73 -6.35 2.95 2.25
N LEU A 74 -7.66 2.76 2.48
CA LEU A 74 -8.50 3.68 3.25
C LEU A 74 -8.64 3.15 4.68
N PHE A 75 -8.22 3.96 5.64
CA PHE A 75 -8.46 3.75 7.06
C PHE A 75 -9.56 4.69 7.52
N SER A 76 -10.63 4.18 8.10
CA SER A 76 -11.74 4.96 8.67
C SER A 76 -11.77 4.87 10.19
N GLY A 77 -12.34 5.90 10.85
CA GLY A 77 -12.39 5.97 12.32
C GLY A 77 -11.00 6.14 12.95
N VAL A 78 -10.12 6.87 12.28
CA VAL A 78 -8.75 7.13 12.72
C VAL A 78 -8.78 8.12 13.88
N VAL A 79 -8.43 7.64 15.07
CA VAL A 79 -8.39 8.45 16.31
C VAL A 79 -7.02 9.06 16.59
N ASP A 80 -5.96 8.52 15.99
CA ASP A 80 -4.59 9.01 16.10
C ASP A 80 -3.81 8.66 14.83
N PHE A 81 -3.04 9.61 14.31
CA PHE A 81 -2.21 9.44 13.11
C PHE A 81 -0.84 10.07 13.36
N GLN A 82 0.20 9.24 13.36
CA GLN A 82 1.57 9.67 13.66
C GLN A 82 2.47 9.42 12.45
N VAL A 83 3.20 10.47 12.05
CA VAL A 83 4.20 10.40 10.99
C VAL A 83 5.58 10.56 11.61
N GLY A 84 6.39 9.50 11.55
CA GLY A 84 7.72 9.49 12.19
C GLY A 84 8.79 10.30 11.45
N LYS A 85 8.74 10.34 10.11
CA LYS A 85 9.69 11.07 9.26
C LYS A 85 8.96 11.57 8.01
N TRP A 86 9.15 12.82 7.64
CA TRP A 86 8.50 13.44 6.48
C TRP A 86 9.47 14.42 5.80
N THR A 87 10.48 13.92 5.06
CA THR A 87 11.25 14.69 4.04
C THR A 87 12.21 13.80 3.21
N ASP A 88 12.74 14.42 2.14
CA ASP A 88 12.94 14.02 0.74
C ASP A 88 13.94 12.91 0.36
N VAL A 89 14.60 12.21 1.29
CA VAL A 89 15.62 11.20 0.88
C VAL A 89 15.63 9.90 1.72
N GLU A 90 15.09 9.88 2.94
CA GLU A 90 15.35 8.75 3.88
C GLU A 90 14.12 8.23 4.66
N ALA A 91 12.90 8.59 4.29
CA ALA A 91 11.69 8.06 4.93
C ALA A 91 11.20 6.76 4.26
N ARG A 92 11.96 5.66 4.42
CA ARG A 92 11.55 4.31 3.99
C ARG A 92 10.66 3.57 4.99
N GLU A 93 10.38 4.15 6.15
CA GLU A 93 9.61 3.49 7.21
C GLU A 93 8.38 4.31 7.60
N VAL A 94 7.22 3.77 7.26
CA VAL A 94 5.90 4.30 7.64
C VAL A 94 5.32 3.35 8.69
N ASN A 95 5.22 3.82 9.93
CA ASN A 95 4.67 3.04 11.03
C ASN A 95 3.22 3.46 11.28
N VAL A 96 2.27 2.75 10.67
CA VAL A 96 0.84 2.93 10.94
C VAL A 96 0.44 2.09 12.16
N ARG A 97 -0.04 2.73 13.23
CA ARG A 97 -0.62 2.04 14.38
C ARG A 97 -2.13 2.25 14.40
N ALA A 98 -2.88 1.16 14.24
CA ALA A 98 -4.32 1.16 14.47
C ALA A 98 -4.61 0.52 15.83
N THR A 99 -5.24 1.29 16.72
CA THR A 99 -5.74 0.80 18.01
C THR A 99 -7.22 0.45 17.84
N PRO A 100 -7.69 -0.76 18.22
CA PRO A 100 -9.10 -1.08 18.15
C PRO A 100 -9.90 -0.13 19.06
N GLY A 101 -11.03 0.38 18.57
CA GLY A 101 -12.01 1.05 19.40
C GLY A 101 -12.64 0.06 20.39
N THR A 102 -12.71 0.45 21.66
CA THR A 102 -13.36 -0.28 22.77
C THR A 102 -14.84 -0.54 22.52
#